data_AF-A0A6B3CNY7-F1
#
_entry.id   AF-A0A6B3CNY7-F1
#
_cell.length_a   1.000
_cell.length_b   1.000
_cell.length_c   1.000
_cell.angle_alpha   90.00
_cell.angle_beta   90.00
_cell.angle_gamma   90.00
#
_symmetry.space_group_name_H-M   'P 1'
#
loop_
_entity.id
_entity.type
_entity.pdbx_description
1 polymer ?
#
loop_
_entity_poly.entity_id
_entity_poly.type
_entity_poly.pdbx_seq_one_letter_code
_entity_poly.pdbx_strand_id
1 'polypeptide(L)' 'STLYDSAMPYAMFFSGGQAVHYSYDFAARGYAGASHGCVNVRDEGAIAGLYAQVRNGDKVVVYR' A
#
# COMPACT_ATOMS: atom_id res chain seq x y z
N SER A 1 -9.71 -2.35 -1.31
CA SER A 1 -10.11 -3.39 -0.38
C SER A 1 -11.53 -3.80 -0.70
N THR A 2 -11.81 -5.09 -0.81
CA THR A 2 -13.16 -5.66 -0.79
C THR A 2 -13.94 -5.28 0.48
N LEU A 3 -13.27 -4.73 1.49
CA LEU A 3 -13.87 -4.21 2.73
C LEU A 3 -14.25 -2.71 2.67
N TYR A 4 -13.77 -1.94 1.68
CA TYR A 4 -13.92 -0.47 1.64
C TYR A 4 -14.20 0.12 0.23
N ASP A 5 -14.61 -0.71 -0.74
CA ASP A 5 -14.96 -0.33 -2.13
C ASP A 5 -13.98 0.64 -2.82
N SER A 6 -12.71 0.57 -2.44
CA SER A 6 -11.64 1.40 -3.00
C SER A 6 -10.62 0.51 -3.68
N ALA A 7 -10.28 0.80 -4.93
CA ALA A 7 -9.21 0.10 -5.61
C ALA A 7 -7.92 0.23 -4.77
N MET A 8 -7.19 -0.87 -4.61
CA MET A 8 -5.84 -0.88 -4.02
C MET A 8 -4.85 -1.34 -5.10
N PRO A 9 -4.47 -0.45 -6.04
CA PRO A 9 -3.49 -0.80 -7.07
C PRO A 9 -2.15 -1.17 -6.43
N TYR A 10 -1.48 -2.17 -7.03
CA TYR A 10 -0.16 -2.64 -6.60
C TYR A 10 -0.11 -3.11 -5.14
N ALA A 11 -1.20 -3.72 -4.66
CA ALA A 11 -1.29 -4.19 -3.28
C ALA A 11 -0.35 -5.37 -3.01
N MET A 12 0.58 -5.15 -2.09
CA MET A 12 1.52 -6.16 -1.59
C MET A 12 1.17 -6.46 -0.13
N PHE A 13 0.49 -7.58 0.11
CA PHE A 13 0.02 -7.99 1.44
C PHE A 13 1.15 -8.62 2.26
N PHE A 14 1.21 -8.28 3.55
CA PHE A 14 2.27 -8.78 4.43
C PHE A 14 1.81 -9.18 5.84
N SER A 15 0.59 -8.83 6.29
CA SER A 15 0.08 -9.27 7.60
C SER A 15 -1.44 -9.18 7.69
N GLY A 16 -2.16 -10.31 7.69
CA GLY A 16 -3.58 -10.38 8.07
C GLY A 16 -4.54 -9.42 7.35
N GLY A 17 -4.20 -8.94 6.15
CA GLY A 17 -4.96 -7.94 5.39
C GLY A 17 -4.28 -6.57 5.26
N GLN A 18 -3.18 -6.31 5.97
CA GLN A 18 -2.33 -5.15 5.76
C GLN A 18 -1.51 -5.29 4.48
N ALA A 19 -1.41 -4.19 3.74
CA ALA A 19 -0.65 -4.12 2.50
C ALA A 19 0.07 -2.78 2.35
N VAL A 20 1.15 -2.80 1.58
CA VAL A 20 1.70 -1.60 0.93
C VAL A 20 0.96 -1.46 -0.40
N HIS A 21 0.40 -0.28 -0.69
CA HIS A 21 -0.32 -0.06 -1.95
C HIS A 21 -0.39 1.42 -2.34
N TYR A 22 -0.75 1.67 -3.60
CA TYR A 22 -1.07 3.02 -4.05
C TYR A 22 -2.40 3.49 -3.46
N SER A 23 -2.45 4.74 -3.01
CA SER A 23 -3.67 5.37 -2.49
C SER A 23 -3.88 6.74 -3.13
N TYR A 24 -4.94 6.86 -3.94
CA TYR A 24 -5.37 8.13 -4.53
C TYR A 24 -5.65 9.20 -3.47
N ASP A 25 -6.22 8.79 -2.33
CA ASP A 25 -6.51 9.68 -1.20
C ASP A 25 -5.22 10.21 -0.58
N PHE A 26 -4.24 9.34 -0.34
CA PHE A 26 -2.95 9.73 0.23
C PHE A 26 -2.11 10.56 -0.75
N ALA A 27 -2.26 10.30 -2.06
CA ALA A 27 -1.69 11.13 -3.10
C ALA A 27 -2.27 12.55 -3.07
N ALA A 28 -3.59 12.69 -2.95
CA ALA A 28 -4.26 13.99 -2.94
C ALA A 28 -4.15 14.76 -1.60
N ARG A 29 -4.20 14.05 -0.47
CA ARG A 29 -4.40 14.64 0.87
C ARG A 29 -3.26 14.39 1.84
N GLY A 30 -2.38 13.43 1.56
CA GLY A 30 -1.29 13.04 2.46
C GLY A 30 -1.81 12.63 3.84
N TYR A 31 -1.15 13.10 4.90
CA TYR A 31 -1.50 12.78 6.28
C TYR A 31 -2.77 13.50 6.80
N ALA A 32 -3.46 14.26 5.95
CA ALA A 32 -4.77 14.81 6.28
C ALA A 32 -5.90 13.75 6.24
N GLY A 33 -5.59 12.51 5.87
CA GLY A 33 -6.42 11.31 6.03
C GLY A 33 -5.71 10.22 6.84
N ALA A 34 -6.44 9.20 7.29
CA ALA A 34 -5.91 8.06 8.03
C ALA A 34 -6.00 6.77 7.20
N SER A 35 -4.97 5.91 7.29
CA SER A 35 -5.10 4.54 6.80
C SER A 35 -5.69 3.64 7.89
N HIS A 36 -6.52 2.67 7.51
CA HIS A 36 -7.02 1.63 8.43
C HIS A 36 -5.97 0.51 8.67
N GLY A 37 -4.68 0.87 8.78
CA GLY A 37 -3.58 -0.08 9.02
C GLY A 37 -2.75 -0.47 7.79
N CYS A 38 -3.12 -0.04 6.58
CA CYS A 38 -2.28 -0.20 5.39
C CYS A 38 -1.19 0.88 5.29
N VAL A 39 -0.13 0.59 4.54
CA VAL A 39 0.92 1.55 4.22
C VAL A 39 0.60 2.19 2.87
N ASN A 40 0.09 3.43 2.91
CA ASN A 40 -0.31 4.17 1.71
C ASN A 40 0.90 4.81 1.04
N VAL A 41 1.03 4.63 -0.28
CA VAL A 41 2.06 5.27 -1.10
C VAL A 41 1.40 6.23 -2.09
N ARG A 42 1.99 7.43 -2.26
CA ARG A 42 1.47 8.50 -3.14
C ARG A 42 2.08 8.54 -4.53
N ASP A 43 3.19 7.87 -4.73
CA ASP A 43 3.88 7.81 -6.02
C ASP A 43 3.51 6.50 -6.71
N GLU A 44 2.70 6.59 -7.77
CA GLU A 44 2.22 5.44 -8.52
C GLU A 44 3.35 4.76 -9.33
N GLY A 45 4.30 5.53 -9.86
CA GLY A 45 5.42 4.98 -10.61
C GLY A 45 6.38 4.20 -9.72
N ALA A 46 6.70 4.75 -8.55
CA ALA A 46 7.57 4.09 -7.58
C ALA A 46 6.97 2.78 -7.06
N ILE A 47 5.68 2.77 -6.72
CA ILE A 47 5.01 1.55 -6.22
C ILE A 47 4.85 0.50 -7.31
N ALA A 48 4.58 0.88 -8.57
CA ALA A 48 4.56 -0.04 -9.70
C ALA A 48 5.96 -0.67 -9.93
N GLY A 49 7.02 0.14 -9.84
CA GLY A 49 8.39 -0.33 -9.94
C GLY A 49 8.77 -1.32 -8.84
N LEU A 50 8.35 -1.07 -7.59
CA LEU A 50 8.54 -2.00 -6.49
C LEU A 50 7.74 -3.29 -6.68
N TYR A 51 6.46 -3.18 -7.08
CA TYR A 51 5.57 -4.32 -7.31
C TYR A 51 6.14 -5.30 -8.35
N ALA A 52 6.80 -4.79 -9.38
CA ALA A 52 7.46 -5.61 -10.41
C ALA A 52 8.68 -6.40 -9.90
N GLN A 53 9.27 -6.00 -8.77
CA GLN A 53 10.50 -6.60 -8.23
C GLN A 53 10.22 -7.61 -7.12
N VAL A 54 9.20 -7.36 -6.29
CA VAL A 54 8.89 -8.19 -5.13
C VAL A 54 8.24 -9.52 -5.52
N ARG A 55 8.39 -10.50 -4.63
CA ARG A 55 7.85 -11.85 -4.78
C ARG A 55 7.16 -12.30 -3.50
N ASN A 56 6.24 -13.26 -3.64
CA ASN A 56 5.66 -13.92 -2.48
C ASN A 56 6.78 -14.58 -1.65
N GLY A 57 6.82 -14.26 -0.36
CA GLY A 57 7.84 -14.74 0.58
C GLY A 57 8.95 -13.73 0.88
N ASP A 58 9.02 -12.60 0.16
CA ASP A 58 9.95 -11.52 0.51
C ASP A 58 9.64 -10.97 1.91
N LYS A 59 10.70 -10.74 2.70
CA LYS A 59 10.58 -10.30 4.09
C LYS A 59 10.18 -8.82 4.15
N VAL A 60 9.11 -8.54 4.88
CA VAL A 60 8.74 -7.17 5.26
C VAL A 60 9.20 -6.90 6.70
N VAL A 61 9.86 -5.75 6.90
CA VAL A 61 10.30 -5.28 8.23
C VAL A 61 9.64 -3.93 8.51
N VAL A 62 8.84 -3.87 9.59
CA VAL A 62 8.25 -2.63 10.10
C VAL A 62 8.95 -2.29 11.41
N TYR A 63 9.46 -1.07 11.53
CA TYR A 63 10.25 -0.61 12.67
C TYR A 63 9.87 0.83 13.04
N ARG A 64 10.35 1.30 14.20
CA ARG A 64 10.14 2.67 14.71
C ARG A 64 11.42 3.49 14.64
#